data_AF-Q7NW74-F1
#
_entry.id   AF-Q7NW74-F1
#
_cell.length_a   1.000
_cell.length_b   1.000
_cell.length_c   1.000
_cell.angle_alpha   90.00
_cell.angle_beta   90.00
_cell.angle_gamma   90.00
#
_symmetry.space_group_name_H-M   'P 1'
#
loop_
_entity.id
_entity.type
_entity.pdbx_description
1 polymer ?
#
loop_
_entity_poly.entity_id
_entity_poly.type
_entity_poly.pdbx_seq_one_letter_code
_entity_poly.pdbx_strand_id
1 'polypeptide(L)'
;MNVAHYRGYEIEPGHQYRDDIRKYVPYALIRKVGVPDRTPIPATYPEFYDLEADAERVSIACAKIIIDSHLDRHDQGLADLG
;
A
#
# COMPACT_ATOMS: atom_id res chain seq x y z
N MET A 1 0.48 -11.30 -9.59
CA MET A 1 0.37 -9.84 -9.76
C MET A 1 1.76 -9.28 -9.95
N ASN A 2 1.99 -8.45 -10.97
CA ASN A 2 3.29 -7.79 -11.15
C ASN A 2 3.36 -6.58 -10.22
N VAL A 3 4.53 -6.37 -9.61
CA VAL A 3 4.82 -5.20 -8.79
C VAL A 3 4.76 -3.95 -9.68
N ALA A 4 4.08 -2.90 -9.21
CA ALA A 4 4.02 -1.61 -9.89
C ALA A 4 5.10 -0.67 -9.36
N HIS A 5 5.75 0.10 -10.22
CA HIS A 5 6.80 1.05 -9.81
C HIS A 5 6.24 2.48 -9.76
N TYR A 6 6.57 3.23 -8.72
CA TYR A 6 6.12 4.62 -8.54
C TYR A 6 7.10 5.43 -7.67
N ARG A 7 7.57 6.59 -8.17
CA ARG A 7 8.48 7.53 -7.45
C ARG A 7 9.68 6.88 -6.72
N GLY A 8 10.26 5.81 -7.27
CA GLY A 8 11.37 5.09 -6.63
C GLY A 8 10.95 4.04 -5.59
N TYR A 9 9.66 3.70 -5.56
CA TYR A 9 9.08 2.64 -4.75
C TYR A 9 8.46 1.56 -5.63
N GLU A 10 8.44 0.35 -5.08
CA GLU A 10 7.73 -0.82 -5.56
C GLU A 10 6.45 -0.98 -4.75
N ILE A 11 5.34 -1.21 -5.45
CA ILE A 11 4.01 -1.43 -4.89
C ILE A 11 3.59 -2.84 -5.28
N GLU A 12 3.43 -3.69 -4.28
CA GLU A 12 2.83 -5.02 -4.44
C GLU A 12 1.33 -4.90 -4.14
N PRO A 13 0.47 -4.89 -5.16
CA PRO A 13 -0.97 -4.75 -4.97
C PRO A 13 -1.52 -5.99 -4.27
N GLY A 14 -2.49 -5.76 -3.39
CA GLY A 14 -3.21 -6.84 -2.75
C GLY A 14 -4.47 -6.37 -2.05
N HIS A 15 -5.00 -7.29 -1.28
CA HIS A 15 -6.20 -7.16 -0.49
C HIS A 15 -6.03 -7.99 0.79
N GLN A 16 -6.73 -7.61 1.84
CA GLN A 16 -6.80 -8.43 3.05
C GLN A 16 -8.26 -8.58 3.43
N TYR A 17 -8.73 -9.82 3.60
CA TYR A 17 -10.04 -10.06 4.18
C TYR A 17 -9.94 -9.94 5.70
N ARG A 18 -10.87 -9.19 6.29
CA ARG A 18 -10.95 -9.01 7.74
C ARG A 18 -12.26 -9.61 8.27
N ASP A 19 -12.13 -10.67 9.07
CA ASP A 19 -13.27 -11.45 9.58
C ASP A 19 -14.16 -10.68 10.57
N ASP A 20 -13.56 -9.76 11.33
CA ASP A 20 -14.24 -8.90 12.30
C ASP A 20 -15.32 -8.02 11.65
N ILE A 21 -15.04 -7.54 10.44
CA ILE A 21 -15.95 -6.70 9.65
C ILE A 21 -16.56 -7.42 8.44
N ARG A 22 -16.10 -8.65 8.14
CA ARG A 22 -16.52 -9.47 6.99
C ARG A 22 -16.42 -8.75 5.65
N LYS A 23 -15.31 -8.04 5.44
CA LYS A 23 -15.06 -7.24 4.24
C LYS A 23 -13.59 -7.34 3.81
N TYR A 24 -13.34 -7.05 2.53
CA TYR A 24 -12.00 -6.82 2.03
C TYR A 24 -11.55 -5.39 2.32
N VAL A 25 -10.31 -5.23 2.77
CA VAL A 25 -9.62 -3.94 2.84
C VAL A 25 -8.53 -3.86 1.78
N PRO A 26 -8.28 -2.68 1.20
CA PRO A 26 -7.11 -2.45 0.36
C PRO A 26 -5.84 -2.69 1.18
N TYR A 27 -4.97 -3.56 0.69
CA TYR A 27 -3.74 -3.90 1.38
C TYR A 27 -2.62 -4.08 0.35
N ALA A 28 -1.79 -3.05 0.16
CA ALA A 28 -0.61 -3.15 -0.68
C ALA A 28 0.65 -3.11 0.17
N LEU A 29 1.72 -3.78 -0.27
CA LEU A 29 3.03 -3.64 0.37
C LEU A 29 3.89 -2.66 -0.42
N ILE A 30 4.45 -1.67 0.27
CA ILE A 30 5.38 -0.70 -0.29
C ILE A 30 6.80 -1.12 0.08
N ARG A 31 7.67 -1.20 -0.94
CA ARG A 31 9.12 -1.37 -0.80
C ARG A 31 9.83 -0.20 -1.47
N LYS A 32 11.00 0.20 -0.98
CA LYS A 32 11.80 1.25 -1.61
C LYS A 32 12.87 0.64 -2.49
N VAL A 33 12.96 1.13 -3.73
CA VAL A 33 13.99 0.72 -4.68
C VAL A 33 15.35 1.18 -4.14
N GLY A 34 16.32 0.27 -4.09
CA GLY A 34 17.66 0.53 -3.57
C GLY A 34 17.88 0.17 -2.10
N VAL A 35 16.82 -0.12 -1.34
CA VAL A 35 16.90 -0.69 0.02
C VAL A 35 15.88 -1.84 0.22
N PRO A 36 15.89 -2.88 -0.64
CA PRO A 36 14.86 -3.92 -0.66
C PRO A 36 14.79 -4.75 0.63
N ASP A 37 15.87 -4.76 1.42
CA ASP A 37 15.96 -5.51 2.68
C ASP A 37 15.19 -4.85 3.85
N ARG A 38 14.69 -3.62 3.66
CA ARG A 38 13.85 -2.97 4.66
C ARG A 38 12.49 -3.67 4.74
N THR A 39 11.94 -3.73 5.94
CA THR A 39 10.61 -4.28 6.18
C THR A 39 9.58 -3.54 5.31
N PRO A 40 8.82 -4.25 4.44
CA PRO A 40 7.80 -3.62 3.63
C PRO A 40 6.73 -2.97 4.50
N ILE A 41 6.26 -1.81 4.09
CA ILE A 41 5.23 -1.09 4.84
C ILE A 41 3.85 -1.33 4.20
N PRO A 42 2.85 -1.77 4.98
CA PRO A 42 1.51 -1.94 4.46
C PRO A 42 0.83 -0.59 4.22
N ALA A 43 0.37 -0.38 2.99
CA ALA A 43 -0.56 0.65 2.61
C ALA A 43 -1.99 0.15 2.83
N THR A 44 -2.70 0.77 3.76
CA THR A 44 -4.11 0.48 4.05
C THR A 44 -4.94 1.76 3.99
N TYR A 45 -6.21 1.62 3.62
CA TYR A 45 -7.17 2.72 3.59
C TYR A 45 -8.42 2.32 4.38
N PRO A 46 -9.08 3.26 5.10
CA PRO A 46 -10.25 2.97 5.92
C PRO A 46 -11.53 2.83 5.07
N GLU A 47 -11.46 2.12 3.95
CA GLU A 47 -12.59 1.77 3.10
C GLU A 47 -12.73 0.25 3.00
N PHE A 48 -13.97 -0.19 2.84
CA PHE A 48 -14.36 -1.60 2.86
C PHE A 48 -15.01 -1.99 1.55
N TYR A 49 -14.61 -3.14 1.01
CA TYR A 49 -15.05 -3.64 -0.27
C TYR A 49 -15.65 -5.03 -0.12
N ASP A 50 -16.69 -5.29 -0.91
CA ASP A 50 -17.29 -6.62 -1.04
C ASP A 50 -16.50 -7.54 -1.97
N LEU A 51 -15.78 -6.95 -2.93
CA LEU A 51 -15.04 -7.67 -3.96
C LEU A 51 -13.54 -7.50 -3.78
N GLU A 52 -12.83 -8.62 -3.91
CA GLU A 52 -11.36 -8.69 -3.89
C GLU A 52 -10.71 -7.75 -4.92
N ALA A 53 -11.23 -7.77 -6.15
CA ALA A 53 -10.71 -6.98 -7.27
C ALA A 53 -10.84 -5.47 -7.04
N ASP A 54 -11.87 -5.02 -6.32
CA ASP A 54 -12.06 -3.60 -6.01
C ASP A 54 -11.05 -3.14 -4.96
N ALA A 55 -10.87 -3.93 -3.89
CA ALA A 55 -9.86 -3.67 -2.87
C ALA A 55 -8.45 -3.59 -3.47
N GLU A 56 -8.14 -4.45 -4.44
CA GLU A 56 -6.86 -4.47 -5.12
C GLU A 56 -6.63 -3.26 -6.04
N ARG A 57 -7.64 -2.85 -6.82
CA ARG A 57 -7.53 -1.63 -7.64
C ARG A 57 -7.29 -0.39 -6.77
N VAL A 58 -7.93 -0.35 -5.61
CA VAL A 58 -7.80 0.76 -4.66
C VAL A 58 -6.47 0.72 -3.92
N SER A 59 -5.92 -0.46 -3.62
CA SER A 59 -4.65 -0.57 -2.87
C SER A 59 -3.48 0.09 -3.62
N ILE A 60 -3.48 0.05 -4.97
CA ILE A 60 -2.51 0.78 -5.79
C ILE A 60 -2.66 2.30 -5.62
N ALA A 61 -3.89 2.82 -5.68
CA ALA A 61 -4.15 4.26 -5.52
C ALA A 61 -3.80 4.73 -4.11
N CYS A 62 -4.16 3.93 -3.09
CA CYS A 62 -3.80 4.17 -1.70
C CYS A 62 -2.28 4.23 -1.50
N ALA A 63 -1.55 3.27 -2.06
CA ALA A 63 -0.09 3.24 -1.95
C ALA A 63 0.55 4.50 -2.57
N LYS A 64 0.06 4.96 -3.72
CA LYS A 64 0.54 6.21 -4.34
C LYS A 64 0.29 7.42 -3.45
N ILE A 65 -0.90 7.54 -2.86
CA ILE A 65 -1.24 8.64 -1.95
C ILE A 65 -0.35 8.64 -0.70
N ILE A 66 -0.06 7.48 -0.13
CA ILE A 66 0.82 7.35 1.04
C ILE A 66 2.26 7.75 0.68
N ILE A 67 2.77 7.29 -0.48
CA ILE A 67 4.09 7.68 -0.98
C ILE A 67 4.16 9.20 -1.18
N ASP A 68 3.15 9.79 -1.84
CA ASP A 68 3.10 11.23 -2.08
C ASP A 68 3.01 12.03 -0.77
N SER A 69 2.18 11.58 0.18
CA SER A 69 2.05 12.21 1.49
C SER A 69 3.32 12.12 2.32
N HIS A 70 4.02 10.98 2.28
CA HIS A 70 5.30 10.81 2.94
C HIS A 70 6.36 11.78 2.39
N LEU A 71 6.47 11.87 1.06
CA LEU A 71 7.48 12.71 0.40
C LEU A 71 7.18 14.21 0.52
N ASP A 72 5.91 14.59 0.36
CA ASP A 72 5.53 16.00 0.20
C ASP A 72 5.06 16.63 1.52
N ARG A 73 4.47 15.84 2.43
CA ARG A 73 3.96 16.31 3.74
C ARG A 73 4.83 15.87 4.92
N HIS A 74 5.92 15.15 4.67
CA HIS A 74 6.75 14.51 5.70
C HIS A 74 5.94 13.65 6.66
N ASP A 75 4.90 12.98 6.14
CA ASP A 75 4.12 12.04 6.92
C ASP A 75 5.00 10.84 7.31
N GLN A 76 4.92 10.37 8.54
CA GLN A 76 5.83 9.35 9.08
C GLN A 76 5.55 7.93 8.56
N GLY A 77 4.53 7.77 7.71
CA GLY A 77 4.04 6.47 7.25
C GLY A 77 5.07 5.58 6.56
N LEU A 78 6.11 6.12 5.93
CA LEU A 78 7.18 5.33 5.28
C LEU A 78 8.58 5.63 5.83
N ALA A 79 8.69 6.21 7.03
CA ALA A 79 9.98 6.63 7.60
C ALA A 79 10.99 5.47 7.73
N ASP A 80 10.52 4.24 7.95
CA ASP A 80 11.35 3.05 8.04
C ASP A 80 12.02 2.64 6.71
N LEU A 81 11.53 3.19 5.59
CA LEU A 81 12.11 3.01 4.27
C LEU A 81 13.19 4.08 3.95
N GLY A 82 13.35 5.09 4.81
CA GLY A 82 14.45 6.07 4.79
C GLY A 82 14.20 7.33 3.97
#